data_AF-A0A512DTS8-F1
#
_entry.id   AF-A0A512DTS8-F1
#
_cell.length_a   1.000
_cell.length_b   1.000
_cell.length_c   1.000
_cell.angle_alpha   90.00
_cell.angle_beta   90.00
_cell.angle_gamma   90.00
#
_symmetry.space_group_name_H-M   'P 1'
#
loop_
_entity.id
_entity.type
_entity.pdbx_description
1 polymer ?
#
loop_
_entity_poly.entity_id
_entity_poly.type
_entity_poly.pdbx_seq_one_letter_code
_entity_poly.pdbx_strand_id
1 'polypeptide(L)'
;MDCSRSTPPAGIPRRGFLKTAGGSAALGVASSYLGAPFLASPAMAATTTYQAETARIFRAVLESIHAGFSGTAYVNTFQEAGSYVEWLVTVPRAVTATLAVRFANGTTANRPMTVRVNGAVVDPALSFPPTGGWPRWAVRSLTAPLHAGSNTVRLTSNTANGAPNIDLLDVNDGTDWGKALVDSTIARNPDPAAFGSWTYYRGYYLLGQYQVYQRTRNSRYLQYLTAWVDRHVDADGNIDISINQLDNIQSGNLLLILHRETGLNKYRLAADKIKNTLKTYPRTSDGGFWHTTGFTGQLWLDGTFMALPFLVRYGKMYGAIPSSFNEAVNQLLVYAAHLKHPSNGLLYHAYDEQGDTPWANPVSRHSPEFWGRSIGWYGMALIDVLDVLNTDHPQRGQLITLVQGLVAAFVRLQDSATGRWYQVVDKATVSGNWLETSCSCMYVYIISKALERRYVTATAATAAAAARKGFQGVLSQISLGTDGRTNLLNICTGTGVGNLAFYLARPRITNEIHGLGAFLTMYEQSMLQNWR
;
A
#
# COMPACT_ATOMS: atom_id res chain seq x y z
N MET A 1 -60.80 44.88 -53.03
CA MET A 1 -59.92 45.46 -52.00
C MET A 1 -58.52 44.88 -52.22
N ASP A 2 -57.69 45.34 -53.16
CA ASP A 2 -57.63 46.63 -53.88
C ASP A 2 -57.35 47.82 -52.94
N CYS A 3 -56.31 48.65 -53.07
CA CYS A 3 -55.13 48.69 -53.97
C CYS A 3 -53.87 49.10 -53.13
N SER A 4 -52.63 49.40 -53.56
CA SER A 4 -51.92 49.63 -54.85
C SER A 4 -50.43 49.17 -54.71
N ARG A 5 -49.66 48.79 -55.75
CA ARG A 5 -48.86 49.58 -56.74
C ARG A 5 -48.03 50.73 -56.11
N SER A 6 -46.72 50.89 -56.42
CA SER A 6 -46.06 50.87 -57.75
C SER A 6 -44.67 50.15 -57.86
N THR A 7 -44.03 50.25 -59.03
CA THR A 7 -42.78 49.57 -59.50
C THR A 7 -42.02 50.50 -60.49
N PRO A 8 -40.93 50.10 -61.21
CA PRO A 8 -39.85 49.10 -61.03
C PRO A 8 -38.49 49.88 -60.88
N PRO A 9 -37.35 49.74 -61.62
CA PRO A 9 -36.71 48.62 -62.35
C PRO A 9 -35.17 48.42 -62.15
N ALA A 10 -34.64 47.35 -62.78
CA ALA A 10 -33.31 47.19 -63.41
C ALA A 10 -31.98 47.28 -62.61
N GLY A 11 -31.30 46.12 -62.48
CA GLY A 11 -29.86 45.98 -62.21
C GLY A 11 -29.36 44.57 -62.58
N ILE A 12 -28.37 44.46 -63.49
CA ILE A 12 -27.94 43.18 -64.10
C ILE A 12 -26.92 42.43 -63.22
N PRO A 13 -27.01 41.10 -63.04
CA PRO A 13 -26.14 40.34 -62.14
C PRO A 13 -24.70 40.19 -62.64
N ARG A 14 -23.73 40.26 -61.72
CA ARG A 14 -22.34 39.82 -61.95
C ARG A 14 -21.78 38.99 -60.80
N ARG A 15 -21.47 37.73 -61.13
CA ARG A 15 -20.58 36.75 -60.45
C ARG A 15 -19.91 37.19 -59.14
N GLY A 16 -20.47 36.75 -58.01
CA GLY A 16 -19.70 36.50 -56.79
C GLY A 16 -19.11 35.08 -56.82
N PHE A 17 -17.81 34.93 -56.60
CA PHE A 17 -17.18 33.60 -56.53
C PHE A 17 -17.56 32.86 -55.25
N LEU A 18 -17.67 31.53 -55.35
CA LEU A 18 -17.69 30.66 -54.18
C LEU A 18 -16.34 30.78 -53.45
N LYS A 19 -16.31 31.47 -52.31
CA LYS A 19 -15.16 31.45 -51.38
C LYS A 19 -15.61 30.89 -50.04
N THR A 20 -15.06 29.74 -49.71
CA THR A 20 -15.18 29.09 -48.40
C THR A 20 -14.56 29.98 -47.32
N ALA A 21 -15.40 30.63 -46.51
CA ALA A 21 -14.96 31.27 -45.28
C ALA A 21 -14.78 30.19 -44.20
N GLY A 22 -13.56 30.03 -43.69
CA GLY A 22 -13.24 29.04 -42.68
C GLY A 22 -13.85 29.41 -41.33
N GLY A 23 -14.86 28.68 -40.89
CA GLY A 23 -15.26 28.68 -39.48
C GLY A 23 -14.23 27.90 -38.66
N SER A 24 -13.43 28.59 -37.85
CA SER A 24 -12.47 27.96 -36.94
C SER A 24 -13.20 27.16 -35.86
N ALA A 25 -13.47 25.88 -36.14
CA ALA A 25 -13.98 24.94 -35.16
C ALA A 25 -12.93 24.78 -34.05
N ALA A 26 -13.17 25.43 -32.91
CA ALA A 26 -12.37 25.24 -31.72
C ALA A 26 -12.55 23.79 -31.25
N LEU A 27 -11.58 22.93 -31.58
CA LEU A 27 -11.48 21.56 -31.09
C LEU A 27 -11.27 21.60 -29.58
N GLY A 28 -12.38 21.64 -28.84
CA GLY A 28 -12.40 21.47 -27.40
C GLY A 28 -11.84 20.09 -27.07
N VAL A 29 -10.58 20.04 -26.65
CA VAL A 29 -9.91 18.81 -26.22
C VAL A 29 -10.55 18.36 -24.90
N ALA A 30 -11.64 17.63 -25.02
CA ALA A 30 -12.19 16.86 -23.93
C ALA A 30 -11.16 15.78 -23.57
N SER A 31 -10.33 16.06 -22.55
CA SER A 31 -9.34 15.12 -22.00
C SER A 31 -10.05 13.94 -21.33
N SER A 32 -10.56 13.05 -22.17
CA SER A 32 -11.17 11.80 -21.80
C SER A 32 -10.08 10.87 -21.27
N TYR A 33 -9.89 10.87 -19.95
CA TYR A 33 -9.29 9.77 -19.21
C TYR A 33 -10.22 8.54 -19.20
N LEU A 34 -10.68 8.15 -20.39
CA LEU A 34 -11.27 6.85 -20.65
C LEU A 34 -10.17 5.80 -20.44
N GLY A 35 -10.49 4.73 -19.71
CA GLY A 35 -9.55 3.64 -19.53
C GLY A 35 -9.19 3.03 -20.88
N ALA A 36 -7.90 2.88 -21.15
CA ALA A 36 -7.44 2.00 -22.22
C ALA A 36 -8.05 0.60 -22.01
N PRO A 37 -8.30 -0.18 -23.07
CA PRO A 37 -8.72 -1.57 -22.92
C PRO A 37 -7.62 -2.34 -22.18
N PHE A 38 -7.86 -2.61 -20.89
CA PHE A 38 -6.91 -3.31 -20.05
C PHE A 38 -6.77 -4.75 -20.55
N LEU A 39 -5.67 -5.01 -21.26
CA LEU A 39 -5.15 -6.36 -21.45
C LEU A 39 -5.12 -7.04 -20.08
N ALA A 40 -5.56 -8.30 -20.00
CA ALA A 40 -5.52 -9.06 -18.77
C ALA A 40 -4.07 -9.09 -18.25
N SER A 41 -3.82 -8.48 -17.10
CA SER A 41 -2.49 -8.44 -16.49
C SER A 41 -1.96 -9.87 -16.32
N PRO A 42 -0.68 -10.14 -16.62
CA PRO A 42 -0.08 -11.44 -16.34
C PRO A 42 -0.24 -11.79 -14.86
N ALA A 43 -0.42 -13.07 -14.54
CA ALA A 43 -0.72 -13.53 -13.19
C ALA A 43 0.33 -13.02 -12.17
N MET A 44 -0.09 -12.15 -11.26
CA MET A 44 0.81 -11.40 -10.37
C MET A 44 1.09 -12.19 -9.08
N ALA A 45 1.99 -13.15 -9.20
CA ALA A 45 2.60 -13.83 -8.07
C ALA A 45 3.77 -13.02 -7.50
N ALA A 46 3.81 -12.83 -6.19
CA ALA A 46 4.91 -12.12 -5.56
C ALA A 46 6.17 -13.00 -5.49
N THR A 47 7.32 -12.38 -5.68
CA THR A 47 8.62 -13.02 -5.45
C THR A 47 9.01 -12.87 -3.99
N THR A 48 9.32 -13.97 -3.32
CA THR A 48 9.89 -13.99 -1.96
C THR A 48 11.42 -13.98 -2.06
N THR A 49 12.06 -13.02 -1.38
CA THR A 49 13.52 -12.85 -1.42
C THR A 49 14.20 -13.52 -0.22
N TYR A 50 15.10 -14.47 -0.49
CA TYR A 50 15.97 -15.10 0.49
C TYR A 50 17.39 -14.51 0.40
N GLN A 51 17.74 -13.65 1.36
CA GLN A 51 19.05 -12.99 1.40
C GLN A 51 20.19 -13.99 1.65
N ALA A 52 21.37 -13.79 1.05
CA ALA A 52 22.45 -14.76 1.16
C ALA A 52 23.17 -14.71 2.53
N GLU A 53 23.17 -13.59 3.24
CA GLU A 53 23.73 -13.49 4.59
C GLU A 53 22.91 -14.22 5.67
N THR A 54 21.69 -14.66 5.35
CA THR A 54 20.89 -15.54 6.22
C THR A 54 20.92 -17.02 5.79
N ALA A 55 21.66 -17.35 4.73
CA ALA A 55 21.82 -18.71 4.24
C ALA A 55 22.82 -19.52 5.08
N ARG A 56 22.71 -20.85 5.02
CA ARG A 56 23.77 -21.74 5.48
C ARG A 56 24.90 -21.73 4.46
N ILE A 57 26.09 -21.30 4.88
CA ILE A 57 27.28 -21.26 4.03
C ILE A 57 28.33 -22.28 4.46
N PHE A 58 29.19 -22.69 3.52
CA PHE A 58 30.31 -23.59 3.77
C PHE A 58 31.49 -23.26 2.85
N ARG A 59 32.69 -23.16 3.43
CA ARG A 59 33.91 -22.69 2.75
C ARG A 59 33.68 -21.35 2.05
N ALA A 60 33.17 -20.40 2.83
CA ALA A 60 32.72 -19.08 2.41
C ALA A 60 32.66 -18.13 3.61
N VAL A 61 32.60 -16.83 3.33
CA VAL A 61 32.46 -15.74 4.32
C VAL A 61 31.38 -14.75 3.87
N LEU A 62 30.93 -13.92 4.81
CA LEU A 62 30.06 -12.78 4.56
C LEU A 62 30.90 -11.52 4.37
N GLU A 63 30.61 -10.75 3.33
CA GLU A 63 31.34 -9.53 2.98
C GLU A 63 30.41 -8.39 2.55
N SER A 64 30.90 -7.16 2.67
CA SER A 64 30.19 -5.93 2.26
C SER A 64 31.07 -5.00 1.41
N ILE A 65 32.18 -5.51 0.88
CA ILE A 65 33.28 -4.73 0.27
C ILE A 65 32.88 -4.15 -1.10
N HIS A 66 32.16 -4.93 -1.92
CA HIS A 66 31.73 -4.51 -3.24
C HIS A 66 30.30 -3.98 -3.22
N ALA A 67 30.10 -2.69 -3.49
CA ALA A 67 28.79 -2.04 -3.46
C ALA A 67 27.75 -2.65 -4.42
N GLY A 68 26.46 -2.40 -4.14
CA GLY A 68 25.33 -2.80 -5.01
C GLY A 68 24.64 -4.12 -4.62
N PHE A 69 25.10 -4.78 -3.57
CA PHE A 69 24.44 -5.89 -2.90
C PHE A 69 23.15 -5.42 -2.16
N SER A 70 22.36 -6.39 -1.72
CA SER A 70 21.12 -6.28 -0.96
C SER A 70 21.39 -6.56 0.53
N GLY A 71 20.42 -6.28 1.41
CA GLY A 71 20.54 -6.69 2.82
C GLY A 71 21.68 -5.98 3.57
N THR A 72 22.57 -6.73 4.21
CA THR A 72 23.73 -6.23 4.97
C THR A 72 25.07 -6.87 4.59
N ALA A 73 25.09 -7.97 3.84
CA ALA A 73 26.28 -8.59 3.26
C ALA A 73 25.92 -9.49 2.07
N TYR A 74 26.91 -9.84 1.25
CA TYR A 74 26.83 -10.93 0.27
C TYR A 74 27.74 -12.10 0.69
N VAL A 75 27.53 -13.28 0.11
CA VAL A 75 28.37 -14.46 0.34
C VAL A 75 29.51 -14.49 -0.68
N ASN A 76 30.76 -14.53 -0.20
CA ASN A 76 31.95 -14.82 -0.99
C ASN A 76 32.46 -16.22 -0.65
N THR A 77 32.57 -17.11 -1.64
CA THR A 77 33.09 -18.47 -1.43
C THR A 77 34.61 -18.52 -1.57
N PHE A 78 35.27 -19.34 -0.76
CA PHE A 78 36.67 -19.68 -0.97
C PHE A 78 36.89 -20.30 -2.36
N GLN A 79 38.07 -20.06 -2.93
CA GLN A 79 38.42 -20.53 -4.27
C GLN A 79 38.75 -22.03 -4.24
N GLU A 80 37.68 -22.84 -4.25
CA GLU A 80 37.73 -24.29 -4.29
C GLU A 80 36.39 -24.87 -4.78
N ALA A 81 36.42 -26.14 -5.20
CA ALA A 81 35.21 -26.88 -5.54
C ALA A 81 34.54 -27.41 -4.25
N GLY A 82 33.21 -27.48 -4.23
CA GLY A 82 32.45 -27.97 -3.08
C GLY A 82 32.03 -26.90 -2.05
N SER A 83 32.58 -25.68 -2.10
CA SER A 83 32.05 -24.51 -1.37
C SER A 83 30.59 -24.26 -1.76
N TYR A 84 29.72 -23.93 -0.81
CA TYR A 84 28.29 -23.78 -1.09
C TYR A 84 27.58 -22.71 -0.28
N VAL A 85 26.44 -22.27 -0.82
CA VAL A 85 25.38 -21.51 -0.15
C VAL A 85 24.09 -22.33 -0.23
N GLU A 86 23.36 -22.44 0.89
CA GLU A 86 22.13 -23.24 1.04
C GLU A 86 21.05 -22.44 1.78
N TRP A 87 19.94 -22.17 1.11
CA TRP A 87 18.76 -21.54 1.70
C TRP A 87 17.72 -22.58 2.10
N LEU A 88 16.92 -22.23 3.13
CA LEU A 88 15.71 -22.95 3.50
C LEU A 88 14.49 -22.22 2.92
N VAL A 89 14.09 -22.63 1.71
CA VAL A 89 12.97 -22.03 0.97
C VAL A 89 11.65 -22.67 1.40
N THR A 90 10.63 -21.87 1.66
CA THR A 90 9.29 -22.38 2.03
C THR A 90 8.26 -21.95 1.00
N VAL A 91 7.53 -22.91 0.43
CA VAL A 91 6.42 -22.63 -0.50
C VAL A 91 5.11 -23.26 0.01
N PRO A 92 3.95 -22.63 -0.23
CA PRO A 92 2.67 -23.05 0.34
C PRO A 92 2.09 -24.32 -0.28
N ARG A 93 2.62 -24.78 -1.43
CA ARG A 93 2.15 -25.93 -2.20
C ARG A 93 3.29 -26.52 -3.02
N ALA A 94 3.16 -27.77 -3.47
CA ALA A 94 4.09 -28.33 -4.44
C ALA A 94 3.93 -27.62 -5.79
N VAL A 95 5.04 -27.15 -6.37
CA VAL A 95 5.04 -26.33 -7.60
C VAL A 95 6.42 -26.31 -8.27
N THR A 96 6.45 -26.18 -9.59
CA THR A 96 7.65 -25.76 -10.32
C THR A 96 7.81 -24.25 -10.19
N ALA A 97 8.66 -23.80 -9.26
CA ALA A 97 8.93 -22.38 -9.03
C ALA A 97 9.99 -21.84 -9.99
N THR A 98 9.97 -20.53 -10.24
CA THR A 98 11.11 -19.81 -10.80
C THR A 98 12.05 -19.44 -9.66
N LEU A 99 13.31 -19.88 -9.76
CA LEU A 99 14.41 -19.51 -8.89
C LEU A 99 15.28 -18.48 -9.62
N ALA A 100 15.64 -17.38 -8.96
CA ALA A 100 16.44 -16.30 -9.54
C ALA A 100 17.57 -15.91 -8.59
N VAL A 101 18.79 -16.31 -8.93
CA VAL A 101 20.00 -16.05 -8.12
C VAL A 101 20.60 -14.72 -8.55
N ARG A 102 20.72 -13.75 -7.64
CA ARG A 102 21.46 -12.50 -7.87
C ARG A 102 22.92 -12.69 -7.47
N PHE A 103 23.84 -12.32 -8.35
CA PHE A 103 25.26 -12.65 -8.23
C PHE A 103 26.17 -11.58 -8.86
N ALA A 104 27.44 -11.57 -8.48
CA ALA A 104 28.50 -10.82 -9.16
C ALA A 104 29.68 -11.74 -9.50
N ASN A 105 30.23 -11.60 -10.71
CA ASN A 105 31.43 -12.29 -11.14
C ASN A 105 32.38 -11.28 -11.78
N GLY A 106 33.31 -10.75 -10.99
CA GLY A 106 34.32 -9.79 -11.45
C GLY A 106 35.49 -10.41 -12.20
N THR A 107 35.50 -11.72 -12.46
CA THR A 107 36.54 -12.39 -13.26
C THR A 107 36.17 -12.42 -14.75
N THR A 108 37.09 -12.89 -15.60
CA THR A 108 36.87 -13.09 -17.04
C THR A 108 36.31 -14.47 -17.38
N ALA A 109 36.16 -15.38 -16.41
CA ALA A 109 35.73 -16.76 -16.63
C ALA A 109 34.32 -17.03 -16.08
N ASN A 110 33.61 -17.99 -16.68
CA ASN A 110 32.38 -18.54 -16.10
C ASN A 110 32.71 -19.30 -14.79
N ARG A 111 31.91 -19.10 -13.74
CA ARG A 111 32.00 -19.84 -12.46
C ARG A 111 30.76 -20.71 -12.26
N PRO A 112 30.62 -21.83 -12.98
CA PRO A 112 29.41 -22.66 -12.93
C PRO A 112 29.21 -23.34 -11.57
N MET A 113 27.95 -23.57 -11.21
CA MET A 113 27.58 -24.21 -9.94
C MET A 113 26.54 -25.32 -10.14
N THR A 114 26.68 -26.40 -9.37
CA THR A 114 25.64 -27.41 -9.26
C THR A 114 24.50 -26.86 -8.39
N VAL A 115 23.28 -26.83 -8.93
CA VAL A 115 22.06 -26.51 -8.18
C VAL A 115 21.42 -27.80 -7.69
N ARG A 116 21.22 -27.91 -6.37
CA ARG A 116 20.43 -28.98 -5.75
C ARG A 116 19.19 -28.43 -5.07
N VAL A 117 18.10 -29.18 -5.18
CA VAL A 117 16.86 -28.96 -4.43
C VAL A 117 16.52 -30.24 -3.69
N ASN A 118 16.34 -30.16 -2.36
CA ASN A 118 16.09 -31.31 -1.48
C ASN A 118 17.11 -32.45 -1.68
N GLY A 119 18.36 -32.09 -1.98
CA GLY A 119 19.46 -33.02 -2.29
C GLY A 119 19.52 -33.52 -3.74
N ALA A 120 18.42 -33.51 -4.50
CA ALA A 120 18.41 -33.87 -5.92
C ALA A 120 19.07 -32.77 -6.78
N VAL A 121 19.78 -33.15 -7.85
CA VAL A 121 20.38 -32.18 -8.80
C VAL A 121 19.31 -31.70 -9.77
N VAL A 122 19.17 -30.38 -9.90
CA VAL A 122 18.24 -29.73 -10.84
C VAL A 122 18.98 -29.16 -12.04
N ASP A 123 20.17 -28.59 -11.82
CA ASP A 123 21.11 -28.18 -12.87
C ASP A 123 22.52 -28.58 -12.42
N PRO A 124 23.27 -29.41 -13.18
CA PRO A 124 24.62 -29.83 -12.80
C PRO A 124 25.68 -28.73 -12.97
N ALA A 125 25.43 -27.66 -13.74
CA ALA A 125 26.44 -26.68 -14.12
C ALA A 125 25.84 -25.31 -14.51
N LEU A 126 24.95 -24.76 -13.68
CA LEU A 126 24.30 -23.47 -13.93
C LEU A 126 25.36 -22.38 -14.16
N SER A 127 25.31 -21.74 -15.33
CA SER A 127 26.31 -20.78 -15.78
C SER A 127 26.17 -19.41 -15.10
N PHE A 128 27.28 -18.93 -14.53
CA PHE A 128 27.42 -17.61 -13.92
C PHE A 128 28.56 -16.86 -14.64
N PRO A 129 28.28 -16.25 -15.81
CA PRO A 129 29.29 -15.57 -16.62
C PRO A 129 29.80 -14.27 -15.96
N PRO A 130 30.90 -13.70 -16.45
CA PRO A 130 31.39 -12.37 -16.04
C PRO A 130 30.30 -11.30 -16.03
N THR A 131 30.22 -10.52 -14.95
CA THR A 131 29.30 -9.37 -14.81
C THR A 131 29.97 -8.03 -15.16
N GLY A 132 31.25 -8.05 -15.52
CA GLY A 132 32.03 -6.85 -15.85
C GLY A 132 32.58 -6.09 -14.62
N GLY A 133 32.68 -6.75 -13.48
CA GLY A 133 33.28 -6.23 -12.24
C GLY A 133 32.50 -6.63 -10.99
N TRP A 134 33.16 -6.77 -9.84
CA TRP A 134 32.52 -7.22 -8.61
C TRP A 134 31.39 -6.31 -8.07
N PRO A 135 31.40 -4.98 -8.26
CA PRO A 135 30.25 -4.13 -7.93
C PRO A 135 29.09 -4.21 -8.94
N ARG A 136 29.19 -5.03 -10.00
CA ARG A 136 28.14 -5.23 -11.00
C ARG A 136 27.43 -6.55 -10.73
N TRP A 137 26.15 -6.44 -10.41
CA TRP A 137 25.29 -7.57 -10.04
C TRP A 137 24.36 -7.91 -11.21
N ALA A 138 24.26 -9.20 -11.53
CA ALA A 138 23.36 -9.76 -12.52
C ALA A 138 22.44 -10.79 -11.86
N VAL A 139 21.41 -11.25 -12.59
CA VAL A 139 20.48 -12.30 -12.14
C VAL A 139 20.57 -13.48 -13.09
N ARG A 140 20.66 -14.69 -12.53
CA ARG A 140 20.59 -15.95 -13.26
C ARG A 140 19.37 -16.73 -12.80
N SER A 141 18.44 -17.01 -13.72
CA SER A 141 17.21 -17.73 -13.40
C SER A 141 17.20 -19.16 -13.92
N LEU A 142 16.49 -20.04 -13.22
CA LEU A 142 16.11 -21.39 -13.62
C LEU A 142 14.72 -21.74 -13.06
N THR A 143 14.15 -22.87 -13.47
CA THR A 143 12.94 -23.43 -12.85
C THR A 143 13.29 -24.69 -12.07
N ALA A 144 12.65 -24.90 -10.92
CA ALA A 144 12.88 -26.08 -10.08
C ALA A 144 11.58 -26.58 -9.41
N PRO A 145 11.38 -27.91 -9.28
CA PRO A 145 10.28 -28.46 -8.51
C PRO A 145 10.55 -28.29 -7.01
N LEU A 146 9.62 -27.65 -6.30
CA LEU A 146 9.59 -27.52 -4.84
C LEU A 146 8.40 -28.33 -4.29
N HIS A 147 8.58 -28.93 -3.12
CA HIS A 147 7.51 -29.58 -2.35
C HIS A 147 6.77 -28.55 -1.49
N ALA A 148 5.54 -28.86 -1.08
CA ALA A 148 4.81 -28.05 -0.11
C ALA A 148 5.56 -28.00 1.23
N GLY A 149 5.60 -26.83 1.86
CA GLY A 149 6.39 -26.60 3.06
C GLY A 149 7.85 -26.27 2.73
N SER A 150 8.76 -26.81 3.54
CA SER A 150 10.16 -26.41 3.56
C SER A 150 11.04 -27.25 2.62
N ASN A 151 11.96 -26.58 1.92
CA ASN A 151 12.85 -27.13 0.90
C ASN A 151 14.26 -26.60 1.10
N THR A 152 15.29 -27.42 0.88
CA THR A 152 16.67 -26.90 0.75
C THR A 152 16.94 -26.54 -0.70
N VAL A 153 17.48 -25.34 -0.95
CA VAL A 153 18.01 -24.93 -2.25
C VAL A 153 19.48 -24.60 -2.08
N ARG A 154 20.37 -25.39 -2.70
CA ARG A 154 21.82 -25.27 -2.57
C ARG A 154 22.48 -24.98 -3.91
N LEU A 155 23.39 -24.02 -3.93
CA LEU A 155 24.35 -23.80 -5.02
C LEU A 155 25.73 -24.24 -4.54
N THR A 156 26.37 -25.18 -5.25
CA THR A 156 27.71 -25.67 -4.93
C THR A 156 28.70 -25.32 -6.06
N SER A 157 29.86 -24.76 -5.71
CA SER A 157 30.96 -24.48 -6.65
C SER A 157 31.44 -25.76 -7.35
N ASN A 158 31.46 -25.75 -8.69
CA ASN A 158 32.00 -26.84 -9.50
C ASN A 158 33.51 -26.71 -9.76
N THR A 159 34.15 -25.58 -9.42
CA THR A 159 35.50 -25.25 -9.90
C THR A 159 36.46 -24.94 -8.77
N ALA A 160 37.76 -25.22 -8.99
CA ALA A 160 38.83 -24.81 -8.09
C ALA A 160 38.97 -23.27 -7.94
N ASN A 161 38.23 -22.48 -8.72
CA ASN A 161 38.21 -21.01 -8.61
C ASN A 161 37.06 -20.50 -7.71
N GLY A 162 36.23 -21.38 -7.14
CA GLY A 162 35.07 -21.00 -6.34
C GLY A 162 33.83 -20.60 -7.15
N ALA A 163 32.82 -20.12 -6.45
CA ALA A 163 31.58 -19.55 -6.98
C ALA A 163 31.75 -18.07 -7.39
N PRO A 164 30.79 -17.45 -8.11
CA PRO A 164 30.60 -16.00 -8.03
C PRO A 164 30.24 -15.56 -6.60
N ASN A 165 30.26 -14.25 -6.33
CA ASN A 165 29.68 -13.69 -5.12
C ASN A 165 28.16 -13.78 -5.22
N ILE A 166 27.48 -14.23 -4.17
CA ILE A 166 26.02 -14.47 -4.16
C ILE A 166 25.34 -13.46 -3.23
N ASP A 167 24.31 -12.77 -3.75
CA ASP A 167 23.57 -11.72 -3.05
C ASP A 167 22.27 -12.25 -2.42
N LEU A 168 21.43 -12.89 -3.23
CA LEU A 168 20.13 -13.42 -2.82
C LEU A 168 19.64 -14.50 -3.76
N LEU A 169 18.67 -15.27 -3.28
CA LEU A 169 17.80 -16.14 -4.05
C LEU A 169 16.37 -15.59 -4.01
N ASP A 170 15.91 -15.07 -5.13
CA ASP A 170 14.51 -14.74 -5.36
C ASP A 170 13.73 -16.00 -5.77
N VAL A 171 12.58 -16.24 -5.15
CA VAL A 171 11.70 -17.39 -5.41
C VAL A 171 10.33 -16.89 -5.83
N ASN A 172 9.85 -17.29 -7.01
CA ASN A 172 8.49 -17.04 -7.44
C ASN A 172 7.77 -18.38 -7.68
N ASP A 173 6.77 -18.66 -6.84
CA ASP A 173 6.05 -19.94 -6.71
C ASP A 173 4.65 -19.90 -7.37
N GLY A 174 4.33 -18.81 -8.06
CA GLY A 174 3.00 -18.58 -8.62
C GLY A 174 1.93 -18.16 -7.60
N THR A 175 2.28 -17.85 -6.34
CA THR A 175 1.30 -17.45 -5.32
C THR A 175 0.96 -15.95 -5.38
N ASP A 176 -0.28 -15.67 -5.75
CA ASP A 176 -0.91 -14.36 -5.62
C ASP A 176 -1.48 -14.22 -4.19
N TRP A 177 -0.70 -13.64 -3.28
CA TRP A 177 -1.11 -13.51 -1.86
C TRP A 177 -2.31 -12.60 -1.67
N GLY A 178 -2.49 -11.57 -2.51
CA GLY A 178 -3.67 -10.69 -2.47
C GLY A 178 -4.96 -11.48 -2.76
N LYS A 179 -4.95 -12.27 -3.84
CA LYS A 179 -6.06 -13.17 -4.19
C LYS A 179 -6.27 -14.25 -3.12
N ALA A 180 -5.21 -14.91 -2.67
CA ALA A 180 -5.28 -15.98 -1.69
C ALA A 180 -5.87 -15.50 -0.34
N LEU A 181 -5.52 -14.27 0.08
CA LEU A 181 -6.04 -13.68 1.32
C LEU A 181 -7.53 -13.34 1.22
N VAL A 182 -7.98 -12.79 0.09
CA VAL A 182 -9.41 -12.57 -0.16
C VAL A 182 -10.18 -13.88 -0.19
N ASP A 183 -9.73 -14.88 -0.96
CA ASP A 183 -10.37 -16.20 -1.02
C ASP A 183 -10.46 -16.85 0.35
N SER A 184 -9.40 -16.75 1.16
CA SER A 184 -9.32 -17.31 2.52
C SER A 184 -10.22 -16.59 3.51
N THR A 185 -10.42 -15.28 3.35
CA THR A 185 -11.27 -14.47 4.24
C THR A 185 -12.75 -14.75 3.96
N ILE A 186 -13.14 -14.84 2.69
CA ILE A 186 -14.50 -15.26 2.29
C ILE A 186 -14.70 -16.76 2.62
N ALA A 187 -13.67 -17.60 2.53
CA ALA A 187 -13.77 -19.02 2.95
C ALA A 187 -13.83 -19.23 4.47
N ARG A 188 -13.70 -18.17 5.28
CA ARG A 188 -13.98 -18.15 6.74
C ARG A 188 -15.30 -17.47 7.07
N ASN A 189 -15.72 -16.51 6.24
CA ASN A 189 -16.96 -15.76 6.35
C ASN A 189 -17.74 -15.93 5.03
N PRO A 190 -18.38 -17.08 4.78
CA PRO A 190 -19.01 -17.36 3.48
C PRO A 190 -20.28 -16.54 3.25
N ASP A 191 -20.97 -16.15 4.33
CA ASP A 191 -22.10 -15.24 4.33
C ASP A 191 -21.63 -13.80 4.58
N PRO A 192 -21.89 -12.85 3.66
CA PRO A 192 -21.63 -11.42 3.88
C PRO A 192 -22.32 -10.86 5.13
N ALA A 193 -23.51 -11.35 5.50
CA ALA A 193 -24.21 -10.85 6.68
C ALA A 193 -23.52 -11.25 8.01
N ALA A 194 -22.94 -12.45 8.06
CA ALA A 194 -22.09 -12.93 9.14
C ALA A 194 -20.73 -12.20 9.23
N PHE A 195 -20.29 -11.46 8.21
CA PHE A 195 -19.03 -10.71 8.26
C PHE A 195 -19.03 -9.65 9.37
N GLY A 196 -20.21 -9.11 9.71
CA GLY A 196 -20.46 -8.25 10.87
C GLY A 196 -20.88 -6.81 10.52
N SER A 197 -21.09 -5.98 11.54
CA SER A 197 -21.65 -4.62 11.43
C SER A 197 -20.79 -3.60 10.68
N TRP A 198 -21.41 -2.51 10.23
CA TRP A 198 -20.75 -1.36 9.59
C TRP A 198 -19.64 -0.77 10.47
N THR A 199 -18.39 -1.14 10.18
CA THR A 199 -17.18 -0.68 10.89
C THR A 199 -16.04 -0.39 9.92
N TYR A 200 -15.19 0.57 10.27
CA TYR A 200 -14.11 1.04 9.39
C TYR A 200 -13.15 -0.06 8.94
N TYR A 201 -12.81 -1.02 9.81
CA TYR A 201 -11.88 -2.08 9.47
C TYR A 201 -12.45 -3.04 8.44
N ARG A 202 -13.77 -3.32 8.47
CA ARG A 202 -14.47 -4.09 7.42
C ARG A 202 -14.56 -3.31 6.12
N GLY A 203 -14.92 -2.02 6.21
CA GLY A 203 -14.93 -1.10 5.07
C GLY A 203 -13.59 -1.09 4.36
N TYR A 204 -12.50 -0.93 5.11
CA TYR A 204 -11.14 -0.89 4.62
C TYR A 204 -10.66 -2.21 4.03
N TYR A 205 -10.92 -3.34 4.70
CA TYR A 205 -10.65 -4.66 4.12
C TYR A 205 -11.39 -4.83 2.78
N LEU A 206 -12.64 -4.41 2.69
CA LEU A 206 -13.43 -4.49 1.46
C LEU A 206 -12.91 -3.55 0.35
N LEU A 207 -12.31 -2.39 0.69
CA LEU A 207 -11.57 -1.57 -0.29
C LEU A 207 -10.35 -2.32 -0.85
N GLY A 208 -9.61 -3.05 0.00
CA GLY A 208 -8.53 -3.94 -0.45
C GLY A 208 -9.04 -5.07 -1.35
N GLN A 209 -10.13 -5.74 -0.96
CA GLN A 209 -10.80 -6.76 -1.77
C GLN A 209 -11.28 -6.21 -3.12
N TYR A 210 -11.72 -4.95 -3.17
CA TYR A 210 -12.10 -4.27 -4.40
C TYR A 210 -10.90 -4.01 -5.32
N GLN A 211 -9.72 -3.67 -4.79
CA GLN A 211 -8.49 -3.56 -5.60
C GLN A 211 -8.13 -4.92 -6.23
N VAL A 212 -8.20 -6.01 -5.45
CA VAL A 212 -8.01 -7.37 -5.96
C VAL A 212 -9.06 -7.71 -7.03
N TYR A 213 -10.32 -7.28 -6.90
CA TYR A 213 -11.32 -7.40 -7.97
C TYR A 213 -10.96 -6.58 -9.22
N GLN A 214 -10.47 -5.35 -9.09
CA GLN A 214 -10.07 -4.53 -10.24
C GLN A 214 -8.95 -5.17 -11.06
N ARG A 215 -8.02 -5.89 -10.41
CA ARG A 215 -6.94 -6.65 -11.05
C ARG A 215 -7.38 -8.02 -11.59
N THR A 216 -8.11 -8.81 -10.80
CA THR A 216 -8.43 -10.22 -11.12
C THR A 216 -9.75 -10.41 -11.88
N ARG A 217 -10.66 -9.42 -11.82
CA ARG A 217 -12.04 -9.46 -12.32
C ARG A 217 -12.89 -10.65 -11.86
N ASN A 218 -12.50 -11.28 -10.74
CA ASN A 218 -13.31 -12.30 -10.08
C ASN A 218 -14.56 -11.65 -9.46
N SER A 219 -15.70 -11.81 -10.13
CA SER A 219 -16.97 -11.17 -9.75
C SER A 219 -17.44 -11.51 -8.33
N ARG A 220 -17.06 -12.67 -7.79
CA ARG A 220 -17.32 -13.07 -6.39
C ARG A 220 -16.88 -11.99 -5.38
N TYR A 221 -15.77 -11.30 -5.65
CA TYR A 221 -15.20 -10.31 -4.74
C TYR A 221 -16.02 -9.02 -4.72
N LEU A 222 -16.55 -8.58 -5.87
CA LEU A 222 -17.50 -7.46 -5.92
C LEU A 222 -18.86 -7.88 -5.34
N GLN A 223 -19.39 -9.05 -5.70
CA GLN A 223 -20.67 -9.56 -5.18
C GLN A 223 -20.70 -9.63 -3.65
N TYR A 224 -19.65 -10.16 -3.02
CA TYR A 224 -19.53 -10.22 -1.56
C TYR A 224 -19.51 -8.83 -0.91
N LEU A 225 -18.80 -7.88 -1.52
CA LEU A 225 -18.72 -6.48 -1.08
C LEU A 225 -20.09 -5.79 -1.20
N THR A 226 -20.76 -5.94 -2.35
CA THR A 226 -22.12 -5.40 -2.58
C THR A 226 -23.10 -5.95 -1.56
N ALA A 227 -23.12 -7.27 -1.34
CA ALA A 227 -24.02 -7.91 -0.39
C ALA A 227 -23.78 -7.49 1.08
N TRP A 228 -22.53 -7.19 1.47
CA TRP A 228 -22.24 -6.60 2.77
C TRP A 228 -22.77 -5.17 2.90
N VAL A 229 -22.56 -4.30 1.90
CA VAL A 229 -23.10 -2.93 1.93
C VAL A 229 -24.63 -2.94 1.90
N ASP A 230 -25.24 -3.82 1.12
CA ASP A 230 -26.70 -3.91 0.96
C ASP A 230 -27.44 -4.42 2.20
N ARG A 231 -26.73 -5.05 3.14
CA ARG A 231 -27.24 -5.33 4.48
C ARG A 231 -27.37 -4.07 5.34
N HIS A 232 -26.50 -3.09 5.12
CA HIS A 232 -26.38 -1.87 5.90
C HIS A 232 -27.05 -0.65 5.25
N VAL A 233 -27.43 -0.74 3.97
CA VAL A 233 -27.94 0.40 3.17
C VAL A 233 -29.24 0.06 2.43
N ASP A 234 -30.34 0.67 2.89
CA ASP A 234 -31.67 0.49 2.32
C ASP A 234 -31.88 1.25 0.99
N ALA A 235 -33.10 1.17 0.44
CA ALA A 235 -33.45 1.80 -0.84
C ALA A 235 -33.39 3.34 -0.82
N ASP A 236 -33.68 3.96 0.32
CA ASP A 236 -33.60 5.41 0.55
C ASP A 236 -32.18 5.86 0.93
N GLY A 237 -31.23 4.93 0.96
CA GLY A 237 -29.85 5.15 1.38
C GLY A 237 -29.72 5.52 2.85
N ASN A 238 -30.59 5.04 3.74
CA ASN A 238 -30.32 5.09 5.17
C ASN A 238 -29.22 4.06 5.49
N ILE A 239 -28.34 4.40 6.42
CA ILE A 239 -27.32 3.49 6.95
C ILE A 239 -27.86 2.98 8.29
N ASP A 240 -27.67 1.70 8.61
CA ASP A 240 -28.16 1.07 9.84
C ASP A 240 -27.46 1.52 11.14
N ILE A 241 -26.66 2.58 11.08
CA ILE A 241 -25.99 3.24 12.21
C ILE A 241 -26.04 4.76 12.10
N SER A 242 -25.96 5.45 13.24
CA SER A 242 -25.68 6.89 13.31
C SER A 242 -24.22 7.20 12.99
N ILE A 243 -23.98 8.28 12.25
CA ILE A 243 -22.62 8.81 11.99
C ILE A 243 -22.24 9.78 13.12
N ASN A 244 -21.67 9.26 14.21
CA ASN A 244 -21.25 10.02 15.40
C ASN A 244 -19.75 9.92 15.73
N GLN A 245 -19.00 9.15 14.95
CA GLN A 245 -17.54 9.06 15.02
C GLN A 245 -16.96 8.98 13.61
N LEU A 246 -15.72 9.47 13.42
CA LEU A 246 -15.08 9.50 12.11
C LEU A 246 -14.93 8.08 11.53
N ASP A 247 -14.74 7.08 12.38
CA ASP A 247 -14.78 5.64 12.05
C ASP A 247 -16.03 5.20 11.27
N ASN A 248 -17.20 5.82 11.48
CA ASN A 248 -18.40 5.47 10.72
C ASN A 248 -18.31 5.86 9.24
N ILE A 249 -17.42 6.81 8.89
CA ILE A 249 -17.32 7.42 7.56
C ILE A 249 -16.49 6.56 6.59
N GLN A 250 -15.54 5.77 7.09
CA GLN A 250 -14.56 5.04 6.27
C GLN A 250 -15.23 4.11 5.26
N SER A 251 -16.19 3.30 5.71
CA SER A 251 -16.97 2.39 4.86
C SER A 251 -17.80 3.11 3.79
N GLY A 252 -18.04 4.42 3.95
CA GLY A 252 -18.65 5.28 2.95
C GLY A 252 -17.89 5.35 1.62
N ASN A 253 -16.58 5.03 1.60
CA ASN A 253 -15.82 4.86 0.36
C ASN A 253 -16.41 3.75 -0.54
N LEU A 254 -17.01 2.69 0.04
CA LEU A 254 -17.65 1.61 -0.71
C LEU A 254 -18.91 2.08 -1.43
N LEU A 255 -19.63 3.07 -0.88
CA LEU A 255 -20.80 3.67 -1.52
C LEU A 255 -20.43 4.38 -2.84
N LEU A 256 -19.29 5.08 -2.84
CA LEU A 256 -18.76 5.76 -4.03
C LEU A 256 -18.30 4.75 -5.09
N ILE A 257 -17.84 3.57 -4.67
CA ILE A 257 -17.50 2.46 -5.57
C ILE A 257 -18.77 1.82 -6.14
N LEU A 258 -19.73 1.43 -5.29
CA LEU A 258 -20.93 0.74 -5.74
C LEU A 258 -21.84 1.63 -6.59
N HIS A 259 -21.94 2.94 -6.30
CA HIS A 259 -22.62 3.86 -7.20
C HIS A 259 -21.97 3.90 -8.60
N ARG A 260 -20.64 3.79 -8.70
CA ARG A 260 -19.92 3.72 -9.98
C ARG A 260 -20.13 2.41 -10.71
N GLU A 261 -20.01 1.28 -10.02
CA GLU A 261 -20.11 -0.05 -10.63
C GLU A 261 -21.56 -0.44 -10.98
N THR A 262 -22.58 0.19 -10.37
CA THR A 262 -24.00 -0.21 -10.54
C THR A 262 -24.96 0.89 -11.01
N GLY A 263 -24.60 2.18 -10.86
CA GLY A 263 -25.51 3.30 -11.11
C GLY A 263 -26.68 3.45 -10.11
N LEU A 264 -26.78 2.61 -9.07
CA LEU A 264 -27.91 2.63 -8.14
C LEU A 264 -27.84 3.83 -7.17
N ASN A 265 -28.86 4.68 -7.23
CA ASN A 265 -28.90 5.96 -6.50
C ASN A 265 -28.87 5.81 -4.96
N LYS A 266 -29.27 4.67 -4.40
CA LYS A 266 -29.26 4.46 -2.93
C LYS A 266 -27.88 4.67 -2.29
N TYR A 267 -26.81 4.26 -2.98
CA TYR A 267 -25.44 4.44 -2.50
C TYR A 267 -25.04 5.92 -2.52
N ARG A 268 -25.51 6.69 -3.51
CA ARG A 268 -25.36 8.14 -3.53
C ARG A 268 -26.13 8.77 -2.36
N LEU A 269 -27.40 8.44 -2.16
CA LEU A 269 -28.21 8.98 -1.05
C LEU A 269 -27.54 8.74 0.32
N ALA A 270 -26.96 7.57 0.54
CA ALA A 270 -26.18 7.25 1.74
C ALA A 270 -24.88 8.10 1.84
N ALA A 271 -24.14 8.26 0.73
CA ALA A 271 -22.94 9.11 0.71
C ALA A 271 -23.25 10.60 0.93
N ASP A 272 -24.35 11.10 0.35
CA ASP A 272 -24.83 12.47 0.49
C ASP A 272 -25.21 12.74 1.97
N LYS A 273 -25.82 11.77 2.68
CA LYS A 273 -26.08 11.85 4.13
C LYS A 273 -24.78 11.96 4.94
N ILE A 274 -23.79 11.09 4.71
CA ILE A 274 -22.47 11.18 5.36
C ILE A 274 -21.81 12.54 5.11
N LYS A 275 -21.81 13.03 3.86
CA LYS A 275 -21.24 14.35 3.51
C LYS A 275 -21.95 15.50 4.21
N ASN A 276 -23.26 15.39 4.43
CA ASN A 276 -24.06 16.40 5.12
C ASN A 276 -23.78 16.43 6.63
N THR A 277 -23.64 15.28 7.31
CA THR A 277 -23.28 15.24 8.75
C THR A 277 -21.99 16.01 9.03
N LEU A 278 -20.97 15.90 8.17
CA LEU A 278 -19.70 16.63 8.29
C LEU A 278 -19.83 18.17 8.26
N LYS A 279 -21.00 18.74 7.92
CA LYS A 279 -21.24 20.20 7.98
C LYS A 279 -21.38 20.73 9.41
N THR A 280 -21.94 19.92 10.31
CA THR A 280 -22.25 20.28 11.71
C THR A 280 -21.55 19.37 12.72
N TYR A 281 -20.64 18.52 12.25
CA TYR A 281 -19.84 17.63 13.08
C TYR A 281 -18.85 18.44 13.96
N PRO A 282 -18.67 18.10 15.25
CA PRO A 282 -17.95 18.95 16.21
C PRO A 282 -16.44 19.02 15.95
N ARG A 283 -15.83 20.11 16.44
CA ARG A 283 -14.47 20.52 16.12
C ARG A 283 -13.76 21.16 17.32
N THR A 284 -12.43 21.10 17.32
CA THR A 284 -11.57 21.95 18.16
C THR A 284 -11.75 23.44 17.81
N SER A 285 -11.26 24.34 18.66
CA SER A 285 -11.34 25.79 18.48
C SER A 285 -10.67 26.29 17.18
N ASP A 286 -9.70 25.56 16.65
CA ASP A 286 -9.05 25.79 15.35
C ASP A 286 -9.65 25.00 14.17
N GLY A 287 -10.72 24.24 14.42
CA GLY A 287 -11.55 23.63 13.37
C GLY A 287 -11.28 22.16 13.04
N GLY A 288 -10.36 21.50 13.74
CA GLY A 288 -10.07 20.06 13.58
C GLY A 288 -11.22 19.17 14.07
N PHE A 289 -11.66 18.19 13.28
CA PHE A 289 -12.76 17.30 13.66
C PHE A 289 -12.43 16.44 14.89
N TRP A 290 -13.33 16.34 15.86
CA TRP A 290 -13.16 15.39 16.98
C TRP A 290 -13.21 13.94 16.47
N HIS A 291 -12.45 13.02 17.07
CA HIS A 291 -12.48 11.62 16.68
C HIS A 291 -13.89 10.98 16.82
N THR A 292 -14.63 11.38 17.85
CA THR A 292 -16.04 11.02 18.10
C THR A 292 -16.76 12.13 18.86
N THR A 293 -18.08 12.26 18.69
CA THR A 293 -18.91 13.17 19.50
C THR A 293 -18.87 12.85 21.00
N GLY A 294 -18.40 11.66 21.39
CA GLY A 294 -18.21 11.26 22.78
C GLY A 294 -16.92 11.79 23.44
N PHE A 295 -15.96 12.31 22.66
CA PHE A 295 -14.68 12.82 23.16
C PHE A 295 -14.48 14.27 22.71
N THR A 296 -14.86 15.22 23.58
CA THR A 296 -14.61 16.66 23.41
C THR A 296 -13.13 16.91 23.09
N GLY A 297 -12.85 17.84 22.17
CA GLY A 297 -11.50 18.36 21.93
C GLY A 297 -10.47 17.39 21.33
N GLN A 298 -10.81 16.11 21.14
CA GLN A 298 -9.80 15.08 20.89
C GLN A 298 -9.56 14.79 19.40
N LEU A 299 -8.33 15.04 18.96
CA LEU A 299 -7.83 14.71 17.62
C LEU A 299 -7.02 13.41 17.70
N TRP A 300 -7.52 12.32 17.12
CA TRP A 300 -6.79 11.04 17.01
C TRP A 300 -6.44 10.78 15.54
N LEU A 301 -5.16 10.56 15.21
CA LEU A 301 -4.65 10.48 13.82
C LEU A 301 -5.50 9.60 12.89
N ASP A 302 -5.95 8.44 13.40
CA ASP A 302 -6.82 7.46 12.75
C ASP A 302 -7.98 8.12 11.99
N GLY A 303 -8.66 9.09 12.62
CA GLY A 303 -9.82 9.79 12.07
C GLY A 303 -9.56 10.48 10.72
N THR A 304 -8.30 10.86 10.44
CA THR A 304 -7.94 11.45 9.14
C THR A 304 -8.10 10.47 7.99
N PHE A 305 -7.77 9.18 8.17
CA PHE A 305 -8.01 8.16 7.16
C PHE A 305 -9.48 7.75 7.07
N MET A 306 -10.20 7.79 8.20
CA MET A 306 -11.61 7.39 8.21
C MET A 306 -12.49 8.40 7.44
N ALA A 307 -12.21 9.70 7.55
CA ALA A 307 -13.06 10.74 6.95
C ALA A 307 -12.54 11.35 5.64
N LEU A 308 -11.24 11.66 5.54
CA LEU A 308 -10.75 12.60 4.53
C LEU A 308 -10.61 12.00 3.12
N PRO A 309 -10.16 10.75 2.94
CA PRO A 309 -10.22 10.05 1.66
C PRO A 309 -11.64 9.95 1.08
N PHE A 310 -12.65 9.66 1.92
CA PHE A 310 -14.06 9.67 1.50
C PHE A 310 -14.46 11.06 1.03
N LEU A 311 -14.16 12.09 1.82
CA LEU A 311 -14.54 13.48 1.56
C LEU A 311 -14.03 13.99 0.20
N VAL A 312 -12.74 13.78 -0.12
CA VAL A 312 -12.19 14.21 -1.42
C VAL A 312 -12.72 13.37 -2.58
N ARG A 313 -12.92 12.05 -2.39
CA ARG A 313 -13.49 11.17 -3.42
C ARG A 313 -14.94 11.57 -3.74
N TYR A 314 -15.75 11.86 -2.73
CA TYR A 314 -17.09 12.43 -2.87
C TYR A 314 -17.03 13.76 -3.62
N GLY A 315 -16.16 14.68 -3.19
CA GLY A 315 -16.03 16.02 -3.77
C GLY A 315 -15.75 15.98 -5.27
N LYS A 316 -14.80 15.13 -5.68
CA LYS A 316 -14.42 14.91 -7.09
C LYS A 316 -15.50 14.17 -7.89
N MET A 317 -16.32 13.33 -7.26
CA MET A 317 -17.35 12.53 -7.91
C MET A 317 -18.66 13.31 -8.16
N TYR A 318 -19.04 14.21 -7.25
CA TYR A 318 -20.33 14.92 -7.29
C TYR A 318 -20.21 16.45 -7.42
N GLY A 319 -19.05 16.96 -7.83
CA GLY A 319 -18.85 18.39 -8.11
C GLY A 319 -18.66 19.29 -6.89
N ALA A 320 -18.55 18.73 -5.68
CA ALA A 320 -18.30 19.48 -4.44
C ALA A 320 -16.80 19.68 -4.15
N ILE A 321 -16.00 19.96 -5.19
CA ILE A 321 -14.53 19.99 -5.12
C ILE A 321 -14.00 21.02 -4.10
N PRO A 322 -14.29 22.34 -4.19
CA PRO A 322 -13.62 23.34 -3.36
C PRO A 322 -13.87 23.13 -1.85
N SER A 323 -15.13 22.88 -1.47
CA SER A 323 -15.48 22.67 -0.06
C SER A 323 -14.95 21.35 0.50
N SER A 324 -14.81 20.30 -0.33
CA SER A 324 -14.30 19.00 0.14
C SER A 324 -12.78 18.94 0.16
N PHE A 325 -12.10 19.60 -0.79
CA PHE A 325 -10.64 19.63 -0.87
C PHE A 325 -10.04 20.57 0.19
N ASN A 326 -10.57 21.79 0.31
CA ASN A 326 -10.07 22.75 1.30
C ASN A 326 -10.25 22.22 2.73
N GLU A 327 -11.39 21.59 3.03
CA GLU A 327 -11.64 20.92 4.31
C GLU A 327 -10.62 19.79 4.55
N ALA A 328 -10.47 18.84 3.62
CA ALA A 328 -9.55 17.72 3.79
C ALA A 328 -8.07 18.16 3.98
N VAL A 329 -7.66 19.23 3.29
CA VAL A 329 -6.33 19.81 3.44
C VAL A 329 -6.17 20.51 4.79
N ASN A 330 -7.15 21.33 5.19
CA ASN A 330 -7.13 22.01 6.49
C ASN A 330 -7.12 21.01 7.66
N GLN A 331 -7.90 19.94 7.59
CA GLN A 331 -7.89 18.87 8.60
C GLN A 331 -6.50 18.23 8.71
N LEU A 332 -5.88 17.82 7.59
CA LEU A 332 -4.52 17.25 7.61
C LEU A 332 -3.48 18.20 8.22
N LEU A 333 -3.63 19.51 8.00
CA LEU A 333 -2.73 20.55 8.53
C LEU A 333 -2.97 20.86 10.02
N VAL A 334 -4.22 20.93 10.48
CA VAL A 334 -4.56 21.08 11.92
C VAL A 334 -4.03 19.89 12.71
N TYR A 335 -4.29 18.66 12.23
CA TYR A 335 -3.74 17.45 12.84
C TYR A 335 -2.21 17.46 12.87
N ALA A 336 -1.53 17.97 11.82
CA ALA A 336 -0.08 18.14 11.84
C ALA A 336 0.39 19.23 12.81
N ALA A 337 -0.35 20.33 12.97
CA ALA A 337 0.03 21.46 13.80
C ALA A 337 0.09 21.09 15.29
N HIS A 338 -0.84 20.25 15.76
CA HIS A 338 -0.79 19.67 17.09
C HIS A 338 0.16 18.45 17.13
N LEU A 339 -0.22 17.36 16.45
CA LEU A 339 0.30 16.02 16.74
C LEU A 339 1.75 15.78 16.31
N LYS A 340 2.30 16.59 15.38
CA LYS A 340 3.63 16.35 14.82
C LYS A 340 4.73 16.72 15.82
N HIS A 341 5.53 15.74 16.21
CA HIS A 341 6.69 15.98 17.06
C HIS A 341 7.76 16.80 16.30
N PRO A 342 8.29 17.90 16.88
CA PRO A 342 9.01 18.93 16.14
C PRO A 342 10.30 18.44 15.45
N SER A 343 11.00 17.46 16.04
CA SER A 343 12.36 17.08 15.63
C SER A 343 12.55 15.68 15.05
N ASN A 344 11.60 14.75 15.22
CA ASN A 344 11.78 13.34 14.80
C ASN A 344 10.96 12.93 13.56
N GLY A 345 9.99 13.74 13.13
CA GLY A 345 9.14 13.47 11.96
C GLY A 345 7.97 12.49 12.19
N LEU A 346 7.78 12.00 13.42
CA LEU A 346 6.61 11.21 13.81
C LEU A 346 5.47 12.13 14.28
N LEU A 347 4.28 11.55 14.44
CA LEU A 347 3.12 12.21 15.03
C LEU A 347 2.63 11.37 16.23
N TYR A 348 2.30 12.03 17.34
CA TYR A 348 1.66 11.40 18.49
C TYR A 348 0.29 10.81 18.09
N HIS A 349 -0.14 9.71 18.72
CA HIS A 349 -1.43 9.08 18.41
C HIS A 349 -2.60 10.06 18.55
N ALA A 350 -2.66 10.81 19.66
CA ALA A 350 -3.74 11.76 19.91
C ALA A 350 -3.32 13.03 20.67
N TYR A 351 -4.19 14.03 20.58
CA TYR A 351 -4.16 15.33 21.23
C TYR A 351 -5.53 15.58 21.88
N ASP A 352 -5.55 16.18 23.05
CA ASP A 352 -6.75 16.60 23.76
C ASP A 352 -6.72 18.12 23.99
N GLU A 353 -7.63 18.86 23.33
CA GLU A 353 -7.71 20.32 23.46
C GLU A 353 -8.01 20.79 24.89
N GLN A 354 -8.63 19.97 25.73
CA GLN A 354 -8.86 20.31 27.13
C GLN A 354 -7.60 20.02 27.95
N GLY A 355 -7.00 18.84 27.73
CA GLY A 355 -5.86 18.32 28.50
C GLY A 355 -6.30 17.67 29.81
N ASP A 356 -7.56 17.25 29.92
CA ASP A 356 -8.15 16.65 31.12
C ASP A 356 -8.23 15.11 31.06
N THR A 357 -8.00 14.52 29.88
CA THR A 357 -8.02 13.07 29.72
C THR A 357 -6.78 12.40 30.35
N PRO A 358 -6.89 11.24 31.04
CA PRO A 358 -5.77 10.65 31.80
C PRO A 358 -4.53 10.22 31.01
N TRP A 359 -4.59 10.22 29.67
CA TRP A 359 -3.43 9.95 28.81
C TRP A 359 -2.73 11.20 28.29
N ALA A 360 -3.32 12.39 28.41
CA ALA A 360 -2.74 13.62 27.87
C ALA A 360 -1.63 14.17 28.78
N ASN A 361 -0.56 14.67 28.18
CA ASN A 361 0.43 15.46 28.89
C ASN A 361 -0.20 16.82 29.31
N PRO A 362 -0.16 17.23 30.60
CA PRO A 362 -0.82 18.47 31.03
C PRO A 362 -0.30 19.78 30.39
N VAL A 363 0.85 19.77 29.72
CA VAL A 363 1.45 20.94 29.07
C VAL A 363 1.34 20.83 27.54
N SER A 364 1.73 19.69 26.96
CA SER A 364 1.73 19.51 25.50
C SER A 364 0.46 18.88 24.94
N ARG A 365 -0.49 18.46 25.79
CA ARG A 365 -1.79 17.85 25.45
C ARG A 365 -1.75 16.55 24.64
N HIS A 366 -0.56 16.02 24.39
CA HIS A 366 -0.35 14.81 23.59
C HIS A 366 -0.41 13.52 24.40
N SER A 367 -0.87 12.46 23.73
CA SER A 367 -0.62 11.07 24.12
C SER A 367 0.89 10.78 24.16
N PRO A 368 1.41 9.97 25.09
CA PRO A 368 2.85 9.84 25.33
C PRO A 368 3.64 9.05 24.28
N GLU A 369 3.00 8.42 23.28
CA GLU A 369 3.60 7.39 22.44
C GLU A 369 3.36 7.58 20.94
N PHE A 370 4.35 7.16 20.15
CA PHE A 370 4.29 7.09 18.69
C PHE A 370 3.80 5.70 18.25
N TRP A 371 2.49 5.47 18.29
CA TRP A 371 1.88 4.20 17.88
C TRP A 371 1.91 4.04 16.36
N GLY A 372 2.35 2.87 15.87
CA GLY A 372 2.66 2.67 14.45
C GLY A 372 1.45 2.77 13.52
N ARG A 373 0.29 2.21 13.91
CA ARG A 373 -0.88 2.20 13.01
C ARG A 373 -1.55 3.57 12.90
N SER A 374 -1.64 4.35 13.97
CA SER A 374 -2.20 5.71 13.91
C SER A 374 -1.39 6.63 12.98
N ILE A 375 -0.05 6.52 13.03
CA ILE A 375 0.85 7.21 12.09
C ILE A 375 0.68 6.67 10.66
N GLY A 376 0.46 5.36 10.52
CA GLY A 376 0.15 4.71 9.24
C GLY A 376 -1.13 5.26 8.60
N TRP A 377 -2.21 5.38 9.35
CA TRP A 377 -3.45 6.00 8.86
C TRP A 377 -3.25 7.44 8.40
N TYR A 378 -2.57 8.26 9.19
CA TYR A 378 -2.30 9.66 8.82
C TYR A 378 -1.47 9.76 7.53
N GLY A 379 -0.43 8.94 7.38
CA GLY A 379 0.34 8.85 6.15
C GLY A 379 -0.46 8.35 4.96
N MET A 380 -1.36 7.38 5.15
CA MET A 380 -2.29 6.93 4.11
C MET A 380 -3.29 8.02 3.72
N ALA A 381 -3.82 8.79 4.69
CA ALA A 381 -4.73 9.90 4.44
C ALA A 381 -4.07 11.02 3.62
N LEU A 382 -2.81 11.37 3.94
CA LEU A 382 -2.00 12.29 3.13
C LEU A 382 -1.89 11.82 1.67
N ILE A 383 -1.56 10.54 1.44
CA ILE A 383 -1.41 9.96 0.10
C ILE A 383 -2.75 9.93 -0.65
N ASP A 384 -3.81 9.40 -0.04
CA ASP A 384 -5.14 9.29 -0.65
C ASP A 384 -5.71 10.68 -1.02
N VAL A 385 -5.46 11.70 -0.19
CA VAL A 385 -5.84 13.08 -0.50
C VAL A 385 -4.96 13.66 -1.62
N LEU A 386 -3.64 13.47 -1.58
CA LEU A 386 -2.71 13.96 -2.61
C LEU A 386 -2.90 13.34 -4.01
N ASP A 387 -3.44 12.12 -4.09
CA ASP A 387 -3.81 11.42 -5.33
C ASP A 387 -5.15 11.88 -5.91
N VAL A 388 -6.02 12.54 -5.11
CA VAL A 388 -7.33 13.04 -5.53
C VAL A 388 -7.32 14.56 -5.79
N LEU A 389 -6.55 15.32 -5.01
CA LEU A 389 -6.36 16.77 -5.13
C LEU A 389 -5.95 17.22 -6.55
N ASN A 390 -6.33 18.45 -6.91
CA ASN A 390 -5.77 19.13 -8.07
C ASN A 390 -4.30 19.49 -7.82
N THR A 391 -3.48 19.51 -8.86
CA THR A 391 -2.03 19.76 -8.77
C THR A 391 -1.64 21.18 -8.37
N ASP A 392 -2.56 22.14 -8.55
CA ASP A 392 -2.43 23.57 -8.31
C ASP A 392 -2.95 24.05 -6.93
N HIS A 393 -3.54 23.16 -6.12
CA HIS A 393 -4.08 23.51 -4.81
C HIS A 393 -2.98 24.14 -3.92
N PRO A 394 -3.16 25.36 -3.36
CA PRO A 394 -2.04 26.17 -2.84
C PRO A 394 -1.27 25.49 -1.69
N GLN A 395 -1.97 24.83 -0.78
CA GLN A 395 -1.36 24.10 0.35
C GLN A 395 -0.82 22.70 -0.03
N ARG A 396 -0.90 22.26 -1.30
CA ARG A 396 -0.49 20.90 -1.72
C ARG A 396 0.98 20.60 -1.40
N GLY A 397 1.85 21.61 -1.50
CA GLY A 397 3.26 21.50 -1.13
C GLY A 397 3.46 21.14 0.36
N GLN A 398 2.64 21.68 1.26
CA GLN A 398 2.74 21.43 2.69
C GLN A 398 2.42 19.97 3.03
N LEU A 399 1.40 19.38 2.38
CA LEU A 399 1.09 17.95 2.52
C LEU A 399 2.22 17.05 1.97
N ILE A 400 2.87 17.46 0.87
CA ILE A 400 4.04 16.74 0.34
C ILE A 400 5.22 16.79 1.33
N THR A 401 5.47 17.93 1.97
CA THR A 401 6.49 18.05 3.04
C THR A 401 6.19 17.15 4.24
N LEU A 402 4.91 16.94 4.59
CA LEU A 402 4.51 15.99 5.63
C LEU A 402 4.78 14.53 5.22
N VAL A 403 4.48 14.15 3.97
CA VAL A 403 4.85 12.82 3.42
C VAL A 403 6.37 12.63 3.40
N GLN A 404 7.15 13.63 3.00
CA GLN A 404 8.62 13.59 3.02
C GLN A 404 9.16 13.35 4.43
N GLY A 405 8.61 14.03 5.44
CA GLY A 405 8.97 13.85 6.84
C GLY A 405 8.67 12.43 7.36
N LEU A 406 7.49 11.89 7.04
CA LEU A 406 7.11 10.51 7.37
C LEU A 406 8.04 9.48 6.71
N VAL A 407 8.30 9.60 5.41
CA VAL A 407 9.20 8.67 4.70
C VAL A 407 10.61 8.70 5.30
N ALA A 408 11.14 9.89 5.63
CA ALA A 408 12.44 10.01 6.30
C ALA A 408 12.44 9.37 7.70
N ALA A 409 11.35 9.49 8.47
CA ALA A 409 11.21 8.84 9.76
C ALA A 409 11.09 7.31 9.63
N PHE A 410 10.32 6.80 8.66
CA PHE A 410 10.16 5.37 8.41
C PHE A 410 11.47 4.72 7.97
N VAL A 411 12.21 5.32 7.02
CA VAL A 411 13.53 4.82 6.59
C VAL A 411 14.51 4.74 7.77
N ARG A 412 14.50 5.74 8.66
CA ARG A 412 15.39 5.81 9.84
C ARG A 412 15.02 4.80 10.94
N LEU A 413 13.73 4.46 11.08
CA LEU A 413 13.20 3.60 12.15
C LEU A 413 12.80 2.20 11.67
N GLN A 414 13.23 1.81 10.47
CA GLN A 414 13.05 0.46 9.96
C GLN A 414 13.95 -0.53 10.71
N ASP A 415 13.39 -1.65 11.13
CA ASP A 415 14.13 -2.73 11.77
C ASP A 415 15.14 -3.34 10.79
N SER A 416 16.43 -3.28 11.14
CA SER A 416 17.51 -3.66 10.22
C SER A 416 17.60 -5.17 9.96
N ALA A 417 17.07 -6.01 10.86
CA ALA A 417 17.03 -7.46 10.69
C ALA A 417 15.86 -7.90 9.78
N THR A 418 14.67 -7.34 9.97
CA THR A 418 13.42 -7.85 9.34
C THR A 418 12.80 -6.93 8.30
N GLY A 419 13.20 -5.66 8.23
CA GLY A 419 12.57 -4.66 7.37
C GLY A 419 11.22 -4.12 7.88
N ARG A 420 10.70 -4.62 9.00
CA ARG A 420 9.41 -4.18 9.57
C ARG A 420 9.57 -3.00 10.52
N TRP A 421 8.46 -2.54 11.10
CA TRP A 421 8.42 -1.47 12.10
C TRP A 421 7.75 -1.93 13.38
N TYR A 422 8.12 -1.29 14.49
CA TYR A 422 7.65 -1.63 15.82
C TYR A 422 6.25 -1.04 16.12
N GLN A 423 5.49 -1.73 16.97
CA GLN A 423 4.20 -1.30 17.53
C GLN A 423 4.31 0.12 18.11
N VAL A 424 5.35 0.40 18.90
CA VAL A 424 5.76 1.77 19.25
C VAL A 424 7.07 2.06 18.51
N VAL A 425 7.03 3.00 17.57
CA VAL A 425 7.91 3.02 16.39
C VAL A 425 9.36 3.39 16.73
N ASP A 426 9.57 4.28 17.69
CA ASP A 426 10.89 4.79 18.11
C ASP A 426 11.53 3.95 19.23
N LYS A 427 10.79 3.03 19.85
CA LYS A 427 11.20 2.29 21.06
C LYS A 427 11.67 0.86 20.77
N ALA A 428 12.39 0.66 19.67
CA ALA A 428 12.86 -0.66 19.21
C ALA A 428 13.68 -1.46 20.25
N THR A 429 14.42 -0.77 21.12
CA THR A 429 15.24 -1.37 22.19
C THR A 429 14.49 -1.66 23.49
N VAL A 430 13.20 -1.29 23.59
CA VAL A 430 12.41 -1.51 24.81
C VAL A 430 11.90 -2.95 24.87
N SER A 431 12.26 -3.65 25.95
CA SER A 431 11.80 -5.02 26.20
C SER A 431 10.27 -5.12 26.16
N GLY A 432 9.75 -6.15 25.48
CA GLY A 432 8.32 -6.35 25.26
C GLY A 432 7.75 -5.63 24.02
N ASN A 433 8.47 -4.67 23.42
CA ASN A 433 8.10 -4.11 22.11
C ASN A 433 8.28 -5.15 21.00
N TRP A 434 7.57 -4.96 19.88
CA TRP A 434 7.41 -5.99 18.85
C TRP A 434 7.06 -5.40 17.49
N LEU A 435 7.43 -6.14 16.44
CA LEU A 435 7.22 -5.75 15.05
C LEU A 435 5.78 -6.02 14.62
N GLU A 436 5.06 -4.97 14.24
CA GLU A 436 3.62 -4.99 13.97
C GLU A 436 3.35 -5.00 12.46
N THR A 437 2.49 -5.92 12.01
CA THR A 437 2.31 -6.18 10.59
C THR A 437 1.48 -5.09 9.90
N SER A 438 0.45 -4.52 10.53
CA SER A 438 -0.42 -3.54 9.86
C SER A 438 0.27 -2.21 9.58
N CYS A 439 1.01 -1.63 10.55
CA CYS A 439 1.79 -0.41 10.33
C CYS A 439 2.91 -0.64 9.31
N SER A 440 3.55 -1.82 9.32
CA SER A 440 4.56 -2.18 8.33
C SER A 440 3.98 -2.19 6.91
N CYS A 441 2.77 -2.73 6.72
CA CYS A 441 2.07 -2.66 5.43
C CYS A 441 1.79 -1.21 5.01
N MET A 442 1.27 -0.38 5.92
CA MET A 442 0.96 1.03 5.66
C MET A 442 2.20 1.83 5.29
N TYR A 443 3.31 1.63 6.01
CA TYR A 443 4.56 2.36 5.77
C TYR A 443 5.18 1.99 4.42
N VAL A 444 5.19 0.69 4.07
CA VAL A 444 5.60 0.25 2.72
C VAL A 444 4.72 0.93 1.66
N TYR A 445 3.40 0.89 1.79
CA TYR A 445 2.48 1.57 0.88
C TYR A 445 2.79 3.08 0.75
N ILE A 446 2.96 3.81 1.86
CA ILE A 446 3.24 5.26 1.85
C ILE A 446 4.56 5.55 1.14
N ILE A 447 5.62 4.79 1.41
CA ILE A 447 6.93 4.97 0.77
C ILE A 447 6.84 4.66 -0.74
N SER A 448 6.17 3.57 -1.12
CA SER A 448 5.93 3.20 -2.52
C SER A 448 5.15 4.28 -3.28
N LYS A 449 4.12 4.87 -2.67
CA LYS A 449 3.33 5.96 -3.26
C LYS A 449 4.12 7.27 -3.35
N ALA A 450 4.94 7.59 -2.35
CA ALA A 450 5.83 8.74 -2.38
C ALA A 450 6.90 8.62 -3.48
N LEU A 451 7.38 7.42 -3.77
CA LEU A 451 8.26 7.12 -4.91
C LEU A 451 7.53 7.25 -6.25
N GLU A 452 6.34 6.64 -6.39
CA GLU A 452 5.49 6.71 -7.60
C GLU A 452 5.24 8.17 -8.02
N ARG A 453 4.88 9.01 -7.05
CA ARG A 453 4.54 10.43 -7.24
C ARG A 453 5.77 11.34 -7.22
N ARG A 454 6.98 10.79 -7.10
CA ARG A 454 8.26 11.51 -7.03
C ARG A 454 8.32 12.57 -5.92
N TYR A 455 7.66 12.34 -4.79
CA TYR A 455 7.70 13.22 -3.62
C TYR A 455 9.05 13.17 -2.89
N VAL A 456 9.82 12.10 -3.05
CA VAL A 456 11.09 11.85 -2.33
C VAL A 456 12.28 11.62 -3.28
N THR A 457 12.49 12.50 -4.25
CA THR A 457 13.54 12.35 -5.28
C THR A 457 14.96 12.25 -4.72
N ALA A 458 15.35 13.13 -3.80
CA ALA A 458 16.71 13.19 -3.24
C ALA A 458 17.09 11.94 -2.42
N THR A 459 16.10 11.24 -1.87
CA THR A 459 16.28 10.00 -1.08
C THR A 459 15.67 8.77 -1.77
N ALA A 460 15.40 8.84 -3.07
CA ALA A 460 14.65 7.80 -3.79
C ALA A 460 15.28 6.41 -3.69
N ALA A 461 16.62 6.32 -3.72
CA ALA A 461 17.32 5.04 -3.60
C ALA A 461 17.18 4.39 -2.22
N THR A 462 17.34 5.16 -1.14
CA THR A 462 17.20 4.64 0.24
C THR A 462 15.74 4.37 0.60
N ALA A 463 14.81 5.20 0.13
CA ALA A 463 13.37 4.96 0.23
C ALA A 463 12.95 3.69 -0.53
N ALA A 464 13.44 3.46 -1.75
CA ALA A 464 13.14 2.25 -2.52
C ALA A 464 13.73 0.99 -1.88
N ALA A 465 14.95 1.06 -1.33
CA ALA A 465 15.53 -0.03 -0.55
C ALA A 465 14.69 -0.36 0.68
N ALA A 466 14.25 0.64 1.43
CA ALA A 466 13.38 0.46 2.60
C ALA A 466 12.01 -0.12 2.23
N ALA A 467 11.38 0.35 1.15
CA ALA A 467 10.10 -0.18 0.66
C ALA A 467 10.23 -1.65 0.24
N ARG A 468 11.25 -2.01 -0.55
CA ARG A 468 11.53 -3.39 -0.97
C ARG A 468 11.80 -4.30 0.24
N LYS A 469 12.61 -3.84 1.21
CA LYS A 469 12.93 -4.60 2.42
C LYS A 469 11.72 -4.78 3.33
N GLY A 470 10.88 -3.75 3.47
CA GLY A 470 9.65 -3.82 4.25
C GLY A 470 8.58 -4.71 3.61
N PHE A 471 8.46 -4.70 2.28
CA PHE A 471 7.56 -5.60 1.56
C PHE A 471 7.93 -7.07 1.81
N GLN A 472 9.22 -7.44 1.67
CA GLN A 472 9.70 -8.79 2.01
C GLN A 472 9.54 -9.11 3.50
N GLY A 473 9.79 -8.13 4.38
CA GLY A 473 9.53 -8.23 5.81
C GLY A 473 8.07 -8.56 6.14
N VAL A 474 7.10 -7.98 5.42
CA VAL A 474 5.68 -8.30 5.54
C VAL A 474 5.33 -9.65 4.91
N LEU A 475 5.90 -10.00 3.74
CA LEU A 475 5.69 -11.32 3.14
C LEU A 475 6.17 -12.46 4.04
N SER A 476 7.20 -12.25 4.88
CA SER A 476 7.60 -13.23 5.90
C SER A 476 6.52 -13.55 6.96
N GLN A 477 5.45 -12.75 7.03
CA GLN A 477 4.37 -12.88 8.00
C GLN A 477 3.09 -13.48 7.40
N ILE A 478 3.07 -13.87 6.12
CA ILE A 478 1.96 -14.57 5.48
C ILE A 478 2.36 -15.98 5.03
N SER A 479 1.50 -16.97 5.30
CA SER A 479 1.67 -18.36 4.88
C SER A 479 0.30 -19.00 4.61
N LEU A 480 0.25 -20.21 4.05
CA LEU A 480 -0.95 -21.05 4.14
C LEU A 480 -0.88 -21.92 5.40
N GLY A 481 -2.02 -22.06 6.08
CA GLY A 481 -2.23 -23.06 7.12
C GLY A 481 -2.44 -24.47 6.54
N THR A 482 -2.55 -25.45 7.42
CA THR A 482 -2.85 -26.85 7.06
C THR A 482 -4.25 -27.04 6.45
N ASP A 483 -5.14 -26.05 6.59
CA ASP A 483 -6.44 -25.98 5.94
C ASP A 483 -6.40 -25.33 4.54
N GLY A 484 -5.20 -24.98 4.04
CA GLY A 484 -5.01 -24.33 2.76
C GLY A 484 -5.41 -22.84 2.72
N ARG A 485 -5.76 -22.23 3.85
CA ARG A 485 -6.13 -20.80 3.93
C ARG A 485 -4.96 -19.94 4.41
N THR A 486 -4.89 -18.69 3.96
CA THR A 486 -3.84 -17.75 4.38
C THR A 486 -3.91 -17.41 5.87
N ASN A 487 -2.76 -17.32 6.52
CA ASN A 487 -2.61 -16.76 7.86
C ASN A 487 -1.63 -15.59 7.82
N LEU A 488 -2.12 -14.38 8.08
CA LEU A 488 -1.30 -13.17 8.26
C LEU A 488 -1.10 -12.92 9.75
N LEU A 489 0.16 -12.96 10.20
CA LEU A 489 0.54 -12.98 11.62
C LEU A 489 0.84 -11.58 12.20
N ASN A 490 0.92 -11.50 13.53
CA ASN A 490 1.43 -10.34 14.28
C ASN A 490 0.73 -9.01 13.99
N ILE A 491 -0.60 -9.00 13.98
CA ILE A 491 -1.39 -7.78 13.79
C ILE A 491 -1.92 -7.27 15.14
N CYS A 492 -1.76 -5.98 15.41
CA CYS A 492 -2.35 -5.34 16.60
C CYS A 492 -3.88 -5.26 16.46
N THR A 493 -4.63 -5.77 17.45
CA THR A 493 -6.10 -5.62 17.51
C THR A 493 -6.54 -4.14 17.60
N GLY A 494 -7.85 -3.85 17.45
CA GLY A 494 -8.43 -2.52 17.64
C GLY A 494 -7.96 -1.89 18.98
N THR A 495 -7.48 -0.65 18.93
CA THR A 495 -6.67 -0.04 19.98
C THR A 495 -6.91 1.46 20.02
N GLY A 496 -7.35 1.99 21.17
CA GLY A 496 -7.46 3.44 21.42
C GLY A 496 -6.19 4.02 22.04
N VAL A 497 -6.28 5.20 22.63
CA VAL A 497 -5.13 5.90 23.20
C VAL A 497 -4.78 5.38 24.60
N GLY A 498 -3.48 5.28 24.89
CA GLY A 498 -2.96 4.89 26.21
C GLY A 498 -1.48 5.21 26.39
N ASN A 499 -0.84 4.52 27.35
CA ASN A 499 0.59 4.63 27.65
C ASN A 499 1.41 3.48 27.04
N LEU A 500 2.74 3.51 27.18
CA LEU A 500 3.65 2.47 26.68
C LEU A 500 3.18 1.05 27.02
N ALA A 501 2.93 0.75 28.30
CA ALA A 501 2.53 -0.57 28.76
C ALA A 501 1.24 -1.05 28.09
N PHE A 502 0.26 -0.16 27.90
CA PHE A 502 -0.97 -0.44 27.17
C PHE A 502 -0.71 -0.81 25.70
N TYR A 503 0.17 -0.11 24.98
CA TYR A 503 0.50 -0.46 23.59
C TYR A 503 1.32 -1.75 23.48
N LEU A 504 2.27 -2.00 24.39
CA LEU A 504 3.06 -3.23 24.39
C LEU A 504 2.18 -4.47 24.65
N ALA A 505 1.19 -4.33 25.54
CA ALA A 505 0.26 -5.40 25.92
C ALA A 505 -0.89 -5.66 24.92
N ARG A 506 -0.97 -4.95 23.79
CA ARG A 506 -2.06 -5.21 22.81
C ARG A 506 -1.92 -6.61 22.19
N PRO A 507 -3.01 -7.40 22.13
CA PRO A 507 -3.00 -8.72 21.51
C PRO A 507 -2.49 -8.72 20.06
N ARG A 508 -1.61 -9.68 19.77
CA ARG A 508 -1.02 -9.96 18.44
C ARG A 508 -1.88 -11.01 17.74
N ILE A 509 -2.92 -10.55 17.05
CA ILE A 509 -3.94 -11.42 16.45
C ILE A 509 -3.51 -11.87 15.04
N THR A 510 -3.89 -13.09 14.68
CA THR A 510 -3.71 -13.65 13.33
C THR A 510 -4.98 -13.42 12.51
N ASN A 511 -4.84 -12.98 11.27
CA ASN A 511 -5.95 -12.59 10.37
C ASN A 511 -6.86 -11.47 10.92
N GLU A 512 -6.29 -10.57 11.72
CA GLU A 512 -6.99 -9.39 12.23
C GLU A 512 -7.29 -8.41 11.08
N ILE A 513 -8.53 -7.91 11.01
CA ILE A 513 -9.08 -7.30 9.79
C ILE A 513 -8.39 -5.97 9.41
N HIS A 514 -7.90 -5.20 10.38
CA HIS A 514 -7.17 -3.95 10.11
C HIS A 514 -5.87 -4.25 9.33
N GLY A 515 -5.17 -5.33 9.71
CA GLY A 515 -3.98 -5.80 9.02
C GLY A 515 -4.26 -6.50 7.69
N LEU A 516 -5.39 -7.20 7.56
CA LEU A 516 -5.83 -7.78 6.28
C LEU A 516 -6.03 -6.68 5.20
N GLY A 517 -6.76 -5.60 5.53
CA GLY A 517 -6.94 -4.46 4.61
C GLY A 517 -5.64 -3.72 4.28
N ALA A 518 -4.75 -3.61 5.27
CA ALA A 518 -3.42 -3.00 5.09
C ALA A 518 -2.53 -3.84 4.18
N PHE A 519 -2.51 -5.16 4.35
CA PHE A 519 -1.77 -6.07 3.49
C PHE A 519 -2.26 -5.99 2.04
N LEU A 520 -3.57 -6.02 1.79
CA LEU A 520 -4.12 -5.91 0.44
C LEU A 520 -3.72 -4.58 -0.22
N THR A 521 -3.87 -3.46 0.47
CA THR A 521 -3.54 -2.13 -0.06
C THR A 521 -2.03 -1.98 -0.33
N MET A 522 -1.18 -2.56 0.51
CA MET A 522 0.26 -2.63 0.28
C MET A 522 0.60 -3.55 -0.91
N TYR A 523 -0.01 -4.74 -0.98
CA TYR A 523 0.30 -5.78 -1.94
C TYR A 523 -0.05 -5.32 -3.36
N GLU A 524 -1.28 -4.87 -3.59
CA GLU A 524 -1.73 -4.40 -4.91
C GLU A 524 -0.86 -3.22 -5.41
N GLN A 525 -0.51 -2.27 -4.52
CA GLN A 525 0.41 -1.19 -4.85
C GLN A 525 1.84 -1.68 -5.18
N SER A 526 2.37 -2.63 -4.40
CA SER A 526 3.74 -3.13 -4.58
C SER A 526 3.88 -3.98 -5.85
N MET A 527 2.84 -4.75 -6.21
CA MET A 527 2.84 -5.54 -7.44
C MET A 527 2.84 -4.65 -8.70
N LEU A 528 2.13 -3.52 -8.68
CA LEU A 528 2.13 -2.56 -9.81
C LEU A 528 3.50 -1.93 -10.11
N GLN A 529 4.42 -1.87 -9.13
CA GLN A 529 5.67 -1.13 -9.26
C GLN A 529 6.86 -1.90 -9.85
N ASN A 530 6.76 -3.23 -10.04
CA ASN A 530 7.78 -4.05 -10.73
C ASN A 530 9.23 -3.71 -10.31
N TRP A 531 9.54 -3.85 -9.01
CA TRP A 531 10.76 -3.43 -8.30
C TRP A 531 12.11 -4.05 -8.74
N ARG A 532 12.40 -4.10 -10.04
CA ARG A 532 13.64 -4.64 -10.63
C ARG A 532 14.77 -3.61 -10.48
#